data_AF-A0A959NAE7-F1
#
_entry.id   AF-A0A959NAE7-F1
#
_cell.length_a   1.000
_cell.length_b   1.000
_cell.length_c   1.000
_cell.angle_alpha   90.00
_cell.angle_beta   90.00
_cell.angle_gamma   90.00
#
_symmetry.space_group_name_H-M   'P 1'
#
loop_
_entity.id
_entity.type
_entity.pdbx_description
1 polymer ?
#
loop_
_entity_poly.entity_id
_entity_poly.type
_entity_poly.pdbx_seq_one_letter_code
_entity_poly.pdbx_strand_id
1 'polypeptide(L)'
;RLEAFRVWSEMLEPEWANVHYEKPDFQAVSYYSAPKKKDKYESLDEVDPELLETFKKLGISIDEQKKLAGVAVDIVMDSVSVATTFKKTLAEKGIIFCSISEAIQNHPELVRKHLGTVVPQRDNFYAALNSAVFSDGSFCYIPKGVRCPMELSTYFRINQGGTGQFERTLVIADEGSYVSYLEGCTAPSRDENQLHAAVVE
;
A
#
# COMPACT_ATOMS: atom_id res chain seq x y z
N ARG A 1 -0.24 -17.88 2.00
CA ARG A 1 -0.77 -17.78 0.62
C ARG A 1 -1.54 -19.04 0.21
N LEU A 2 -0.91 -20.18 -0.14
CA LEU A 2 -1.66 -21.38 -0.56
C LEU A 2 -2.65 -21.88 0.49
N GLU A 3 -2.27 -21.84 1.77
CA GLU A 3 -3.18 -22.19 2.86
C GLU A 3 -4.36 -21.21 2.96
N ALA A 4 -4.08 -19.90 2.92
CA ALA A 4 -5.11 -18.86 2.88
C ALA A 4 -6.10 -19.08 1.72
N PHE A 5 -5.62 -19.47 0.53
CA PHE A 5 -6.48 -19.77 -0.62
C PHE A 5 -7.40 -20.96 -0.36
N ARG A 6 -6.88 -22.05 0.22
CA ARG A 6 -7.70 -23.23 0.57
C ARG A 6 -8.79 -22.87 1.58
N VAL A 7 -8.41 -22.15 2.64
CA VAL A 7 -9.36 -21.68 3.64
C VAL A 7 -10.43 -20.79 3.00
N TRP A 8 -10.01 -19.82 2.18
CA TRP A 8 -10.92 -18.91 1.50
C TRP A 8 -11.91 -19.65 0.59
N SER A 9 -11.47 -20.68 -0.14
CA SER A 9 -12.33 -21.46 -1.04
C SER A 9 -13.46 -22.23 -0.34
N GLU A 10 -13.34 -22.43 0.97
CA GLU A 10 -14.37 -23.07 1.82
C GLU A 10 -15.27 -22.04 2.52
N MET A 11 -14.95 -20.75 2.46
CA MET A 11 -15.69 -19.68 3.12
C MET A 11 -16.85 -19.17 2.26
N LEU A 12 -17.92 -18.73 2.92
CA LEU A 12 -19.02 -18.02 2.28
C LEU A 12 -18.77 -16.51 2.36
N GLU A 13 -19.03 -15.81 1.26
CA GLU A 13 -19.01 -14.35 1.25
C GLU A 13 -20.11 -13.79 2.17
N PRO A 14 -19.82 -12.83 3.05
CA PRO A 14 -20.81 -12.28 3.98
C PRO A 14 -21.86 -11.43 3.26
N GLU A 15 -23.14 -11.58 3.65
CA GLU A 15 -24.29 -10.83 3.07
C GLU A 15 -25.00 -9.92 4.07
N TRP A 16 -24.45 -9.76 5.28
CA TRP A 16 -25.09 -8.99 6.36
C TRP A 16 -24.95 -7.46 6.20
N ALA A 17 -24.08 -6.99 5.30
CA ALA A 17 -23.85 -5.58 5.06
C ALA A 17 -24.97 -4.97 4.21
N ASN A 18 -25.37 -3.73 4.51
CA ASN A 18 -26.40 -3.01 3.75
C ASN A 18 -25.83 -2.40 2.46
N VAL A 19 -25.30 -3.23 1.58
CA VAL A 19 -24.73 -2.86 0.29
C VAL A 19 -25.30 -3.76 -0.80
N HIS A 20 -25.56 -3.19 -1.98
CA HIS A 20 -26.08 -3.92 -3.13
C HIS A 20 -25.11 -3.74 -4.28
N TYR A 21 -24.53 -4.84 -4.74
CA TYR A 21 -23.60 -4.86 -5.86
C TYR A 21 -23.71 -6.20 -6.59
N GLU A 22 -23.31 -6.22 -7.85
CA GLU A 22 -23.09 -7.48 -8.57
C GLU A 22 -21.83 -8.13 -8.02
N LYS A 23 -21.97 -9.35 -7.47
CA LYS A 23 -20.85 -10.07 -6.88
C LYS A 23 -19.77 -10.32 -7.92
N PRO A 24 -18.50 -9.94 -7.67
CA PRO A 24 -17.43 -10.16 -8.61
C PRO A 24 -17.14 -11.66 -8.74
N ASP A 25 -16.81 -12.12 -9.95
CA ASP A 25 -16.17 -13.42 -10.12
C ASP A 25 -14.72 -13.32 -9.66
N PHE A 26 -14.46 -13.67 -8.40
CA PHE A 26 -13.13 -13.67 -7.81
C PHE A 26 -12.13 -14.53 -8.61
N GLN A 27 -12.53 -15.57 -9.34
CA GLN A 27 -11.60 -16.34 -10.16
C GLN A 27 -11.22 -15.64 -11.47
N ALA A 28 -11.98 -14.64 -11.91
CA ALA A 28 -11.73 -13.86 -13.11
C ALA A 28 -11.00 -12.52 -12.85
N VAL A 29 -10.84 -12.12 -11.58
CA VAL A 29 -10.17 -10.86 -11.24
C VAL A 29 -8.66 -10.95 -11.50
N SER A 30 -8.09 -9.89 -12.08
CA SER A 30 -6.64 -9.73 -12.12
C SER A 30 -6.13 -9.19 -10.79
N TYR A 31 -5.38 -10.01 -10.06
CA TYR A 31 -4.85 -9.72 -8.72
C TYR A 31 -3.49 -9.04 -8.70
N TYR A 32 -2.83 -9.00 -9.86
CA TYR A 32 -1.54 -8.37 -10.06
C TYR A 32 -1.60 -7.55 -11.33
N SER A 33 -1.08 -6.33 -11.25
CA SER A 33 -0.74 -5.53 -12.41
C SER A 33 0.62 -4.89 -12.20
N ALA A 34 1.53 -5.13 -13.14
CA ALA A 34 2.81 -4.47 -13.12
C ALA A 34 2.65 -3.04 -13.68
N PRO A 35 3.25 -2.02 -13.05
CA PRO A 35 3.30 -0.68 -13.62
C PRO A 35 3.92 -0.74 -15.02
N LYS A 36 3.25 -0.15 -16.01
CA LYS A 36 3.89 0.10 -17.30
C LYS A 36 4.97 1.15 -17.05
N LYS A 37 6.23 0.88 -17.43
CA LYS A 37 7.31 1.87 -17.40
C LYS A 37 6.82 3.14 -18.09
N LYS A 38 6.55 4.20 -17.31
CA LYS A 38 6.28 5.54 -17.83
C LYS A 38 7.56 6.36 -17.78
N ASP A 39 7.58 7.39 -18.60
CA ASP A 39 8.74 8.24 -18.81
C ASP A 39 9.13 8.95 -17.50
N LYS A 40 10.45 9.06 -17.27
CA LYS A 40 10.97 9.88 -16.18
C LYS A 40 10.70 11.34 -16.51
N TYR A 41 9.87 12.00 -15.71
CA TYR A 41 9.65 13.45 -15.81
C TYR A 41 10.80 14.19 -15.11
N GLU A 42 11.43 15.12 -15.80
CA GLU A 42 12.52 15.94 -15.26
C GLU A 42 12.02 17.26 -14.64
N SER A 43 10.75 17.63 -14.89
CA SER A 43 10.13 18.84 -14.34
C SER A 43 8.62 18.69 -14.06
N LEU A 44 8.10 19.55 -13.17
CA LEU A 44 6.65 19.67 -12.89
C LEU A 44 5.81 19.97 -14.13
N ASP A 45 6.38 20.70 -15.09
CA ASP A 45 5.66 21.14 -16.28
C ASP A 45 5.40 19.99 -17.26
N GLU A 46 6.09 18.87 -17.09
CA GLU A 46 5.89 17.63 -17.85
C GLU A 46 4.86 16.69 -17.19
N VAL A 47 4.41 17.02 -15.97
CA VAL A 47 3.45 16.22 -15.22
C VAL A 47 2.04 16.47 -15.73
N ASP A 48 1.28 15.40 -15.90
CA ASP A 48 -0.12 15.45 -16.32
C ASP A 48 -0.92 16.45 -15.45
N PRO A 49 -1.62 17.44 -16.04
CA PRO A 49 -2.42 18.42 -15.31
C PRO A 49 -3.46 17.79 -14.35
N GLU A 50 -3.99 16.61 -14.69
CA GLU A 50 -4.93 15.88 -13.82
C GLU A 50 -4.27 15.40 -12.52
N LEU A 51 -2.97 15.10 -12.58
CA LEU A 51 -2.16 14.72 -11.43
C LEU A 51 -1.95 15.88 -10.46
N LEU A 52 -1.60 17.04 -11.01
CA LEU A 52 -1.36 18.26 -10.25
C LEU A 52 -2.64 18.74 -9.56
N GLU A 53 -3.78 18.65 -10.27
CA GLU A 53 -5.11 18.83 -9.68
C GLU A 53 -5.37 17.87 -8.51
N THR A 54 -5.01 16.60 -8.67
CA THR A 54 -5.18 15.58 -7.62
C THR A 54 -4.35 15.92 -6.39
N PHE A 55 -3.07 16.27 -6.54
CA PHE A 55 -2.23 16.69 -5.42
C PHE A 55 -2.77 17.93 -4.70
N LYS A 56 -3.31 18.88 -5.45
CA LYS A 56 -3.96 20.08 -4.88
C LYS A 56 -5.21 19.72 -4.08
N LYS A 57 -6.04 18.78 -4.57
CA LYS A 57 -7.24 18.28 -3.86
C LYS A 57 -6.87 17.49 -2.61
N LEU A 58 -5.73 16.79 -2.62
CA LEU A 58 -5.20 16.04 -1.48
C LEU A 58 -4.52 16.93 -0.42
N GLY A 59 -4.43 18.25 -0.65
CA GLY A 59 -3.81 19.19 0.29
C GLY A 59 -2.28 19.11 0.33
N ILE A 60 -1.66 18.46 -0.65
CA ILE A 60 -0.19 18.35 -0.76
C ILE A 60 0.37 19.69 -1.19
N SER A 61 1.31 20.24 -0.42
CA SER A 61 1.85 21.59 -0.61
C SER A 61 2.62 21.73 -1.94
N ILE A 62 2.71 22.95 -2.50
CA ILE A 62 3.42 23.19 -3.78
C ILE A 62 4.92 22.83 -3.67
N ASP A 63 5.54 23.04 -2.52
CA ASP A 63 6.95 22.66 -2.30
C ASP A 63 7.12 21.14 -2.23
N GLU A 64 6.12 20.43 -1.72
CA GLU A 64 6.06 18.98 -1.73
C GLU A 64 5.76 18.46 -3.13
N GLN A 65 4.84 19.08 -3.88
CA GLN A 65 4.60 18.80 -5.30
C GLN A 65 5.88 18.98 -6.14
N LYS A 66 6.63 20.06 -5.92
CA LYS A 66 7.94 20.31 -6.55
C LYS A 66 8.95 19.22 -6.24
N LYS A 67 9.02 18.75 -4.99
CA LYS A 67 9.87 17.63 -4.59
C LYS A 67 9.39 16.31 -5.20
N LEU A 68 8.09 16.05 -5.24
CA LEU A 68 7.48 14.85 -5.80
C LEU A 68 7.57 14.78 -7.34
N ALA A 69 7.71 15.93 -8.00
CA ALA A 69 7.88 16.01 -9.44
C ALA A 69 9.34 16.07 -9.90
N GLY A 70 10.23 16.71 -9.12
CA GLY A 70 11.67 16.68 -9.37
C GLY A 70 12.34 15.38 -8.93
N VAL A 71 11.72 14.64 -8.01
CA VAL A 71 12.04 13.25 -7.71
C VAL A 71 10.98 12.41 -8.41
N ALA A 72 11.20 12.14 -9.71
CA ALA A 72 10.37 11.32 -10.60
C ALA A 72 9.04 10.85 -9.98
N VAL A 73 7.94 11.38 -10.51
CA VAL A 73 6.52 11.07 -10.20
C VAL A 73 6.15 9.57 -10.12
N ASP A 74 7.10 8.67 -10.35
CA ASP A 74 7.07 7.24 -9.99
C ASP A 74 6.83 6.97 -8.49
N ILE A 75 7.06 7.94 -7.60
CA ILE A 75 7.27 7.66 -6.16
C ILE A 75 6.00 7.58 -5.29
N VAL A 76 4.88 8.15 -5.72
CA VAL A 76 3.65 8.27 -4.89
C VAL A 76 2.45 7.56 -5.52
N MET A 77 2.66 6.83 -6.62
CA MET A 77 1.58 6.39 -7.49
C MET A 77 1.34 4.89 -7.47
N ASP A 78 2.39 4.08 -7.27
CA ASP A 78 2.31 2.63 -7.09
C ASP A 78 3.38 2.20 -6.08
N SER A 79 3.02 1.85 -4.85
CA SER A 79 3.75 1.14 -3.75
C SER A 79 5.28 1.34 -3.56
N VAL A 80 5.94 2.27 -4.23
CA VAL A 80 7.40 2.32 -4.34
C VAL A 80 7.94 3.74 -4.17
N SER A 81 8.56 3.91 -3.01
CA SER A 81 9.78 4.68 -2.77
C SER A 81 9.65 6.15 -2.34
N VAL A 82 9.37 6.34 -1.05
CA VAL A 82 10.05 7.31 -0.16
C VAL A 82 11.38 7.78 -0.76
N ALA A 83 11.47 9.08 -1.08
CA ALA A 83 12.65 9.66 -1.70
C ALA A 83 13.96 9.20 -1.01
N THR A 84 14.99 8.92 -1.80
CA THR A 84 16.29 8.38 -1.37
C THR A 84 16.90 9.14 -0.17
N THR A 85 16.64 10.45 -0.08
CA THR A 85 17.09 11.30 1.02
C THR A 85 16.47 10.94 2.36
N PHE A 86 15.18 10.58 2.41
CA PHE A 86 14.51 10.17 3.65
C PHE A 86 14.87 8.73 4.03
N LYS A 87 15.07 7.84 3.05
CA LYS A 87 15.55 6.47 3.31
C LYS A 87 16.86 6.47 4.11
N LYS A 88 17.81 7.34 3.78
CA LYS A 88 19.08 7.45 4.52
C LYS A 88 18.86 7.92 5.96
N THR A 89 18.09 8.99 6.17
CA THR A 89 17.81 9.53 7.51
C THR A 89 17.06 8.54 8.41
N LEU A 90 16.11 7.78 7.84
CA LEU A 90 15.39 6.73 8.55
C LEU A 90 16.34 5.57 8.89
N ALA A 91 17.16 5.12 7.94
CA ALA A 91 18.12 4.05 8.12
C ALA A 91 19.19 4.37 9.18
N GLU A 92 19.65 5.63 9.28
CA GLU A 92 20.57 6.10 10.34
C GLU A 92 19.99 5.93 11.75
N LYS A 93 18.64 5.92 11.88
CA LYS A 93 17.92 5.67 13.13
C LYS A 93 17.45 4.21 13.27
N GLY A 94 17.82 3.33 12.33
CA GLY A 94 17.38 1.95 12.26
C GLY A 94 15.92 1.76 11.86
N ILE A 95 15.25 2.82 11.40
CA ILE A 95 13.87 2.76 10.92
C ILE A 95 13.86 2.14 9.52
N ILE A 96 12.99 1.15 9.31
CA ILE A 96 12.77 0.53 8.01
C ILE A 96 11.43 1.02 7.50
N PHE A 97 11.42 1.67 6.35
CA PHE A 97 10.20 2.09 5.68
C PHE A 97 10.34 1.85 4.18
N CYS A 98 9.66 0.82 3.70
CA CYS A 98 9.72 0.34 2.32
C CYS A 98 8.43 -0.41 1.95
N SER A 99 8.36 -0.96 0.74
CA SER A 99 7.24 -1.83 0.39
C SER A 99 7.33 -3.17 1.14
N ILE A 100 6.19 -3.82 1.39
CA ILE A 100 6.19 -5.13 2.03
C ILE A 100 6.91 -6.17 1.17
N SER A 101 6.89 -6.02 -0.16
CA SER A 101 7.67 -6.87 -1.07
C SER A 101 9.17 -6.73 -0.87
N GLU A 102 9.67 -5.49 -0.69
CA GLU A 102 11.07 -5.22 -0.37
C GLU A 102 11.43 -5.79 1.02
N ALA A 103 10.55 -5.60 2.00
CA ALA A 103 10.76 -6.12 3.35
C ALA A 103 10.78 -7.65 3.41
N ILE A 104 9.96 -8.35 2.62
CA ILE A 104 9.97 -9.83 2.54
C ILE A 104 11.33 -10.32 2.02
N GLN A 105 11.94 -9.62 1.06
CA GLN A 105 13.22 -10.01 0.49
C GLN A 105 14.40 -9.67 1.42
N ASN A 106 14.39 -8.47 2.01
CA ASN A 106 15.53 -7.93 2.76
C ASN A 106 15.46 -8.20 4.27
N HIS A 107 14.26 -8.40 4.82
CA HIS A 107 13.98 -8.60 6.25
C HIS A 107 12.99 -9.76 6.51
N PRO A 108 13.20 -10.96 5.90
CA PRO A 108 12.23 -12.05 5.92
C PRO A 108 11.86 -12.52 7.34
N GLU A 109 12.83 -12.56 8.25
CA GLU A 109 12.60 -13.00 9.63
C GLU A 109 11.70 -12.04 10.41
N LEU A 110 11.89 -10.73 10.19
CA LEU A 110 11.09 -9.70 10.85
C LEU A 110 9.65 -9.72 10.32
N VAL A 111 9.47 -9.82 9.01
CA VAL A 111 8.14 -9.95 8.41
C VAL A 111 7.46 -11.23 8.90
N ARG A 112 8.15 -12.38 8.82
CA ARG A 112 7.59 -13.68 9.21
C ARG A 112 7.16 -13.74 10.67
N LYS A 113 7.88 -13.04 11.56
CA LYS A 113 7.55 -12.99 12.99
C LYS A 113 6.22 -12.28 13.27
N HIS A 114 5.84 -11.30 12.47
CA HIS A 114 4.71 -10.41 12.75
C HIS A 114 3.53 -10.56 11.78
N LEU A 115 3.77 -10.97 10.53
CA LEU A 115 2.73 -11.11 9.52
C LEU A 115 1.71 -12.20 9.90
N GLY A 116 0.43 -11.83 9.94
CA GLY A 116 -0.68 -12.68 10.30
C GLY A 116 -0.87 -12.91 11.81
N THR A 117 -0.19 -12.13 12.66
CA THR A 117 -0.32 -12.23 14.12
C THR A 117 -1.50 -11.44 14.67
N VAL A 118 -1.84 -10.32 14.02
CA VAL A 118 -3.00 -9.47 14.40
C VAL A 118 -4.20 -9.80 13.53
N VAL A 119 -3.99 -9.97 12.22
CA VAL A 119 -5.05 -10.38 11.28
C VAL A 119 -4.69 -11.74 10.65
N PRO A 120 -5.11 -12.85 11.28
CA PRO A 120 -4.83 -14.19 10.79
C PRO A 120 -5.42 -14.45 9.40
N GLN A 121 -4.82 -15.41 8.68
CA GLN A 121 -5.29 -15.80 7.34
C GLN A 121 -6.72 -16.39 7.32
N ARG A 122 -7.32 -16.68 8.49
CA ARG A 122 -8.69 -17.21 8.62
C ARG A 122 -9.66 -16.21 9.26
N ASP A 123 -9.25 -14.95 9.44
CA ASP A 123 -10.03 -13.94 10.18
C ASP A 123 -11.42 -13.72 9.58
N ASN A 124 -11.50 -13.46 8.27
CA ASN A 124 -12.74 -13.33 7.52
C ASN A 124 -12.51 -13.62 6.02
N PHE A 125 -13.59 -13.64 5.24
CA PHE A 125 -13.56 -13.93 3.80
C PHE A 125 -12.56 -13.04 3.05
N TYR A 126 -12.61 -11.71 3.26
CA TYR A 126 -11.75 -10.76 2.55
C TYR A 126 -10.30 -10.77 3.06
N ALA A 127 -10.08 -11.02 4.36
CA ALA A 127 -8.75 -11.18 4.92
C ALA A 127 -8.06 -12.46 4.42
N ALA A 128 -8.81 -13.56 4.26
CA ALA A 128 -8.31 -14.81 3.68
C ALA A 128 -7.96 -14.62 2.20
N LEU A 129 -8.84 -13.94 1.44
CA LEU A 129 -8.58 -13.57 0.05
C LEU A 129 -7.32 -12.71 -0.07
N ASN A 130 -7.22 -11.61 0.68
CA ASN A 130 -6.05 -10.74 0.72
C ASN A 130 -4.78 -11.56 1.04
N SER A 131 -4.81 -12.40 2.08
CA SER A 131 -3.67 -13.23 2.48
C SER A 131 -3.22 -14.25 1.42
N ALA A 132 -4.10 -14.61 0.47
CA ALA A 132 -3.74 -15.42 -0.67
C ALA A 132 -3.07 -14.59 -1.77
N VAL A 133 -3.62 -13.42 -2.08
CA VAL A 133 -3.38 -12.70 -3.36
C VAL A 133 -2.70 -11.34 -3.25
N PHE A 134 -2.46 -10.79 -2.05
CA PHE A 134 -1.89 -9.43 -1.90
C PHE A 134 -0.59 -9.31 -2.70
N SER A 135 -0.45 -8.27 -3.49
CA SER A 135 0.69 -8.13 -4.40
C SER A 135 1.77 -7.23 -3.81
N ASP A 136 1.37 -6.19 -3.09
CA ASP A 136 2.30 -5.28 -2.43
C ASP A 136 1.62 -4.58 -1.24
N GLY A 137 2.24 -3.54 -0.69
CA GLY A 137 1.74 -2.76 0.43
C GLY A 137 2.90 -2.12 1.18
N SER A 138 2.66 -1.67 2.41
CA SER A 138 3.66 -0.92 3.17
C SER A 138 4.29 -1.74 4.29
N PHE A 139 5.59 -1.57 4.52
CA PHE A 139 6.26 -2.12 5.69
C PHE A 139 6.97 -1.01 6.46
N CYS A 140 6.65 -0.91 7.75
CA CYS A 140 7.26 0.04 8.66
C CYS A 140 7.77 -0.69 9.90
N TYR A 141 9.03 -0.47 10.28
CA TYR A 141 9.59 -0.91 11.55
C TYR A 141 10.29 0.25 12.25
N ILE A 142 9.93 0.47 13.52
CA ILE A 142 10.53 1.47 14.40
C ILE A 142 11.23 0.76 15.57
N PRO A 143 12.56 0.90 15.71
CA PRO A 143 13.31 0.23 16.77
C PRO A 143 12.95 0.71 18.18
N LYS A 144 13.29 -0.12 19.18
CA LYS A 144 13.10 0.18 20.60
C LYS A 144 13.66 1.57 20.97
N GLY A 145 12.83 2.38 21.63
CA GLY A 145 13.19 3.73 22.10
C GLY A 145 13.36 4.78 21.00
N VAL A 146 13.11 4.46 19.72
CA VAL A 146 13.28 5.40 18.61
C VAL A 146 11.98 6.16 18.34
N ARG A 147 12.08 7.49 18.35
CA ARG A 147 11.03 8.36 17.81
C ARG A 147 11.31 8.66 16.34
N CYS A 148 10.37 8.30 15.47
CA CYS A 148 10.42 8.64 14.06
C CYS A 148 10.55 10.17 13.90
N PRO A 149 11.56 10.67 13.14
CA PRO A 149 11.84 12.10 13.05
C PRO A 149 10.80 12.87 12.22
N MET A 150 9.89 12.15 11.57
CA MET A 150 8.90 12.68 10.66
C MET A 150 7.68 11.77 10.60
N GLU A 151 6.63 12.26 9.97
CA GLU A 151 5.45 11.46 9.67
C GLU A 151 5.71 10.60 8.43
N LEU A 152 5.29 9.34 8.50
CA LEU A 152 5.37 8.42 7.38
C LEU A 152 4.03 8.44 6.69
N SER A 153 4.02 8.71 5.38
CA SER A 153 2.80 8.74 4.60
C SER A 153 2.90 7.82 3.40
N THR A 154 1.86 7.04 3.17
CA THR A 154 1.72 6.12 2.03
C THR A 154 0.43 6.48 1.30
N TYR A 155 0.56 6.64 -0.02
CA TYR A 155 -0.58 6.92 -0.89
C TYR A 155 -0.63 5.83 -1.95
N PHE A 156 -1.77 5.15 -2.01
CA PHE A 156 -2.05 4.17 -3.05
C PHE A 156 -3.06 4.76 -4.04
N ARG A 157 -2.74 4.70 -5.34
CA ARG A 157 -3.64 5.18 -6.42
C ARG A 157 -4.03 4.03 -7.34
N ILE A 158 -5.33 3.87 -7.57
CA ILE A 158 -5.83 2.85 -8.51
C ILE A 158 -5.71 3.34 -9.95
N ASN A 159 -4.70 2.87 -10.67
CA ASN A 159 -4.41 3.34 -12.04
C ASN A 159 -5.07 2.49 -13.15
N GLN A 160 -5.47 1.23 -12.87
CA GLN A 160 -6.00 0.33 -13.91
C GLN A 160 -7.44 -0.15 -13.64
N GLY A 161 -8.20 -0.33 -14.72
CA GLY A 161 -9.56 -0.89 -14.70
C GLY A 161 -9.51 -2.42 -14.67
N GLY A 162 -10.52 -3.06 -14.08
CA GLY A 162 -10.62 -4.52 -13.99
C GLY A 162 -9.61 -5.21 -13.06
N THR A 163 -8.86 -4.46 -12.26
CA THR A 163 -7.93 -5.01 -11.26
C THR A 163 -8.50 -4.84 -9.86
N GLY A 164 -8.46 -5.89 -9.04
CA GLY A 164 -8.72 -5.76 -7.61
C GLY A 164 -7.47 -5.30 -6.88
N GLN A 165 -7.62 -4.40 -5.90
CA GLN A 165 -6.50 -3.92 -5.10
C GLN A 165 -6.44 -4.68 -3.77
N PHE A 166 -5.33 -5.39 -3.59
CA PHE A 166 -5.05 -6.18 -2.40
C PHE A 166 -3.70 -5.75 -1.86
N GLU A 167 -3.75 -4.83 -0.91
CA GLU A 167 -2.57 -4.35 -0.23
C GLU A 167 -2.47 -4.93 1.19
N ARG A 168 -1.24 -5.08 1.65
CA ARG A 168 -0.97 -5.47 3.03
C ARG A 168 0.04 -4.55 3.66
N THR A 169 -0.40 -3.82 4.68
CA THR A 169 0.44 -2.93 5.48
C THR A 169 0.82 -3.63 6.78
N LEU A 170 2.11 -3.55 7.15
CA LEU A 170 2.64 -4.07 8.41
C LEU A 170 3.46 -2.98 9.11
N VAL A 171 2.97 -2.50 10.26
CA VAL A 171 3.61 -1.47 11.09
C VAL A 171 4.03 -2.06 12.43
N ILE A 172 5.33 -2.10 12.66
CA ILE A 172 5.93 -2.66 13.88
C ILE A 172 6.60 -1.51 14.64
N ALA A 173 5.97 -1.07 15.74
CA ALA A 173 6.54 -0.11 16.68
C ALA A 173 7.02 -0.86 17.93
N ASP A 174 8.34 -0.97 18.12
CA ASP A 174 8.92 -1.67 19.27
C ASP A 174 8.79 -0.83 20.56
N GLU A 175 9.15 -1.41 21.71
CA GLU A 175 8.95 -0.83 23.03
C GLU A 175 9.50 0.61 23.15
N GLY A 176 8.68 1.53 23.63
CA GLY A 176 9.08 2.94 23.80
C GLY A 176 9.41 3.67 22.49
N SER A 177 9.05 3.11 21.33
CA SER A 177 9.17 3.79 20.04
C SER A 177 7.96 4.70 19.76
N TYR A 178 8.07 5.55 18.74
CA TYR A 178 6.97 6.41 18.29
C TYR A 178 6.99 6.58 16.77
N VAL A 179 5.81 6.52 16.15
CA VAL A 179 5.58 6.85 14.74
C VAL A 179 4.21 7.50 14.56
N SER A 180 4.13 8.44 13.61
CA SER A 180 2.90 8.94 13.03
C SER A 180 2.83 8.35 11.62
N TYR A 181 1.82 7.52 11.34
CA TYR A 181 1.63 6.85 10.05
C TYR A 181 0.31 7.29 9.43
N LEU A 182 0.38 7.79 8.20
CA LEU A 182 -0.76 8.22 7.41
C LEU A 182 -0.88 7.30 6.20
N GLU A 183 -2.08 6.76 5.98
CA GLU A 183 -2.39 5.92 4.83
C GLU A 183 -3.60 6.50 4.12
N GLY A 184 -3.47 6.67 2.81
CA GLY A 184 -4.53 7.19 1.96
C GLY A 184 -4.69 6.35 0.69
N CYS A 185 -5.95 6.06 0.34
CA CYS A 185 -6.30 5.44 -0.93
C CYS A 185 -7.08 6.44 -1.79
N THR A 186 -6.73 6.52 -3.08
CA THR A 186 -7.49 7.31 -4.07
C THR A 186 -7.77 6.48 -5.31
N ALA A 187 -8.97 6.63 -5.86
CA ALA A 187 -9.38 5.99 -7.10
C ALA A 187 -9.99 7.04 -8.03
N PRO A 188 -9.64 7.06 -9.32
CA PRO A 188 -10.43 7.76 -10.33
C PRO A 188 -11.84 7.18 -10.34
N SER A 189 -12.87 8.03 -10.42
CA SER A 189 -14.24 7.55 -10.63
C SER A 189 -14.30 6.84 -11.97
N ARG A 190 -14.71 5.58 -11.98
CA ARG A 190 -14.95 4.79 -13.18
C ARG A 190 -16.40 4.32 -13.22
N ASP A 191 -16.86 3.96 -14.41
CA ASP A 191 -18.19 3.38 -14.60
C ASP A 191 -18.29 1.91 -14.13
N GLU A 192 -17.15 1.29 -13.76
CA GLU A 192 -17.05 -0.11 -13.33
C GLU A 192 -16.77 -0.23 -11.82
N ASN A 193 -17.38 -1.22 -11.17
CA ASN A 193 -17.11 -1.54 -9.77
C ASN A 193 -15.69 -2.10 -9.60
N GLN A 194 -14.97 -1.64 -8.57
CA GLN A 194 -13.65 -2.13 -8.22
C GLN A 194 -13.63 -2.62 -6.77
N LEU A 195 -12.97 -3.77 -6.55
CA LEU A 195 -12.79 -4.32 -5.22
C LEU A 195 -11.45 -3.88 -4.64
N HIS A 196 -11.51 -3.19 -3.49
CA HIS A 196 -10.35 -2.90 -2.66
C HIS A 196 -10.51 -3.63 -1.32
N ALA A 197 -9.58 -4.52 -1.02
CA ALA A 197 -9.57 -5.30 0.22
C ALA A 197 -8.16 -5.25 0.84
N ALA A 198 -7.91 -4.21 1.62
CA ALA A 198 -6.68 -4.03 2.38
C ALA A 198 -6.68 -4.83 3.69
N VAL A 199 -5.48 -5.22 4.13
CA VAL A 199 -5.23 -5.70 5.49
C VAL A 199 -4.10 -4.87 6.09
N VAL A 200 -4.35 -4.29 7.26
CA VAL A 200 -3.36 -3.51 8.02
C VAL A 200 -3.10 -4.21 9.34
N GLU A 201 -1.83 -4.48 9.62
CA GLU A 201 -1.33 -5.10 10.86
C GLU A 201 -0.39 -4.17 11.63
#